data_AF-A0A6L8K8I0-F1
#
_entry.id   AF-A0A6L8K8I0-F1
#
_cell.length_a   1.000
_cell.length_b   1.000
_cell.length_c   1.000
_cell.angle_alpha   90.00
_cell.angle_beta   90.00
_cell.angle_gamma   90.00
#
_symmetry.space_group_name_H-M   'P 1'
#
loop_
_entity.id
_entity.type
_entity.pdbx_description
1 polymer ?
#
loop_
_entity_poly.entity_id
_entity_poly.type
_entity_poly.pdbx_seq_one_letter_code
_entity_poly.pdbx_strand_id
1 'polypeptide(L)'
;MFKFQKLSNYGTSTPAVARTVLQAKPIVDVFNCTAEQRNALLEKLFDVQRHLLKCVECRDSLAAEIEEERTSYLMPQADDPRAKGAYTLPGVGDLQSKGDTFLQSAKLAIAATGDMTEPFYGKGFGHKYHQYAAWAKEKFGAADTFTTSVDGAVPFVKRIVQMRNAVDHPRSEPGAPMVYANFDMELADGRPHLVAPAWSLTGETLRPMLDDFDRIIESIITLGEQILINLFEKFRMAPMIVLAEIPVEKRRTENPIRLMVAAAGHPPN
;
A
#
# COMPACT_ATOMS: atom_id res chain seq x y z
N MET A 1 31.06 -19.88 -14.61
CA MET A 1 30.30 -20.36 -13.43
C MET A 1 29.13 -19.41 -13.22
N PHE A 2 27.89 -19.89 -13.34
CA PHE A 2 26.71 -19.05 -13.13
C PHE A 2 26.28 -19.13 -11.66
N LYS A 3 26.06 -17.98 -11.01
CA LYS A 3 25.58 -17.88 -9.62
C LYS A 3 24.12 -17.44 -9.64
N PHE A 4 23.24 -18.30 -9.16
CA PHE A 4 21.85 -17.96 -8.90
C PHE A 4 21.70 -17.55 -7.44
N GLN A 5 21.11 -16.38 -7.18
CA GLN A 5 20.85 -15.88 -5.83
C GLN A 5 19.40 -15.42 -5.74
N LYS A 6 18.68 -15.90 -4.72
CA LYS A 6 17.33 -15.43 -4.43
C LYS A 6 17.41 -13.98 -3.92
N LEU A 7 16.79 -13.05 -4.65
CA LEU A 7 16.78 -11.63 -4.29
C LEU A 7 15.52 -11.21 -3.52
N SER A 8 14.44 -11.99 -3.62
CA SER A 8 13.15 -11.69 -2.99
C SER A 8 12.41 -12.97 -2.63
N ASN A 9 11.65 -12.95 -1.54
CA ASN A 9 10.71 -14.01 -1.18
C ASN A 9 9.39 -13.92 -1.96
N TYR A 10 9.16 -12.80 -2.65
CA TYR A 10 7.93 -12.50 -3.35
C TYR A 10 8.11 -12.65 -4.86
N GLY A 11 7.14 -13.30 -5.49
CA GLY A 11 7.06 -13.53 -6.94
C GLY A 11 5.89 -12.81 -7.57
N THR A 12 5.54 -13.21 -8.79
CA THR A 12 4.45 -12.61 -9.57
C THR A 12 3.08 -12.79 -8.94
N SER A 13 2.89 -13.77 -8.05
CA SER A 13 1.63 -13.96 -7.32
C SER A 13 1.35 -12.83 -6.32
N THR A 14 2.36 -12.04 -5.96
CA THR A 14 2.20 -10.90 -5.05
C THR A 14 1.71 -9.68 -5.84
N PRO A 15 0.55 -9.08 -5.50
CA PRO A 15 0.02 -7.92 -6.22
C PRO A 15 1.01 -6.75 -6.33
N ALA A 16 1.81 -6.51 -5.28
CA ALA A 16 2.86 -5.49 -5.28
C ALA A 16 3.90 -5.68 -6.41
N VAL A 17 4.10 -6.90 -6.91
CA VAL A 17 4.98 -7.22 -8.04
C VAL A 17 4.22 -7.21 -9.36
N ALA A 18 3.07 -7.90 -9.42
CA ALA A 18 2.27 -8.02 -10.65
C ALA A 18 1.75 -6.67 -11.14
N ARG A 19 1.19 -5.85 -10.24
CA ARG A 19 0.46 -4.61 -10.58
C ARG A 19 1.34 -3.37 -10.61
N THR A 20 2.63 -3.51 -10.34
CA THR A 20 3.60 -2.43 -10.49
C THR A 20 4.36 -2.63 -11.81
N VAL A 21 5.62 -3.06 -11.78
CA VAL A 21 6.50 -3.08 -12.96
C VAL A 21 6.02 -4.07 -14.02
N LEU A 22 5.55 -5.26 -13.63
CA LEU A 22 5.15 -6.30 -14.59
C LEU A 22 3.97 -5.88 -15.44
N GLN A 23 2.93 -5.31 -14.81
CA GLN A 23 1.80 -4.69 -15.49
C GLN A 23 2.21 -3.43 -16.25
N ALA A 24 3.04 -2.59 -15.64
CA ALA A 24 3.36 -1.29 -16.21
C ALA A 24 4.27 -1.36 -17.44
N LYS A 25 5.18 -2.32 -17.52
CA LYS A 25 6.13 -2.43 -18.65
C LYS A 25 5.46 -2.42 -20.03
N PRO A 26 4.48 -3.31 -20.35
CA PRO A 26 3.80 -3.27 -21.64
C PRO A 26 2.98 -1.98 -21.85
N ILE A 27 2.46 -1.38 -20.78
CA ILE A 27 1.72 -0.10 -20.84
C ILE A 27 2.66 1.05 -21.19
N VAL A 28 3.82 1.11 -20.54
CA VAL A 28 4.84 2.14 -20.76
C VAL A 28 5.51 1.97 -22.13
N ASP A 29 5.54 0.75 -22.68
CA ASP A 29 6.11 0.51 -24.00
C ASP A 29 5.34 1.19 -25.14
N VAL A 30 4.05 1.46 -24.92
CA VAL A 30 3.18 2.16 -25.86
C VAL A 30 3.09 3.66 -25.62
N PHE A 31 3.98 4.23 -24.79
CA PHE A 31 4.10 5.67 -24.61
C PHE A 31 4.88 6.30 -25.77
N ASN A 32 4.41 7.46 -26.24
CA ASN A 32 5.09 8.41 -27.10
C ASN A 32 6.06 9.26 -26.29
N CYS A 33 7.16 8.65 -25.86
CA CYS A 33 8.21 9.28 -25.07
C CYS A 33 9.59 8.75 -25.48
N THR A 34 10.65 9.42 -25.02
CA THR A 34 12.02 8.95 -25.27
C THR A 34 12.36 7.71 -24.43
N ALA A 35 13.41 6.99 -24.81
CA ALA A 35 13.89 5.83 -24.06
C ALA A 35 14.32 6.22 -22.63
N GLU A 36 14.90 7.41 -22.46
CA GLU A 36 15.33 7.95 -21.17
C GLU A 36 14.12 8.20 -20.26
N GLN A 37 13.07 8.85 -20.78
CA GLN A 37 11.83 9.08 -20.02
C GLN A 37 11.16 7.77 -19.62
N ARG A 38 11.14 6.80 -20.56
CA ARG A 38 10.60 5.46 -20.34
C ARG A 38 11.33 4.73 -19.21
N ASN A 39 12.66 4.70 -19.27
CA ASN A 39 13.48 4.03 -18.26
C ASN A 39 13.34 4.71 -16.90
N ALA A 40 13.35 6.05 -16.87
CA ALA A 40 13.16 6.79 -15.63
C ALA A 40 11.78 6.53 -14.99
N LEU A 41 10.70 6.39 -15.78
CA LEU A 41 9.40 5.99 -15.24
C LEU A 41 9.43 4.56 -14.67
N LEU A 42 10.05 3.62 -15.37
CA LEU A 42 10.19 2.25 -14.90
C LEU A 42 11.00 2.19 -13.60
N GLU A 43 12.05 3.01 -13.45
CA GLU A 43 12.81 3.13 -12.20
C GLU A 43 11.92 3.59 -11.03
N LYS A 44 11.06 4.60 -11.24
CA LYS A 44 10.08 5.02 -10.21
C LYS A 44 9.11 3.90 -9.86
N LEU A 45 8.63 3.14 -10.84
CA LEU A 45 7.77 1.97 -10.60
C LEU A 45 8.50 0.84 -9.84
N PHE A 46 9.79 0.64 -10.11
CA PHE A 46 10.63 -0.27 -9.33
C PHE A 46 10.78 0.20 -7.88
N ASP A 47 10.91 1.51 -7.63
CA ASP A 47 10.92 2.06 -6.28
C ASP A 47 9.58 1.85 -5.56
N VAL A 48 8.45 2.08 -6.25
CA VAL A 48 7.11 1.77 -5.73
C VAL A 48 7.03 0.29 -5.34
N GLN A 49 7.42 -0.62 -6.24
CA GLN A 49 7.45 -2.07 -5.97
C GLN A 49 8.33 -2.40 -4.76
N ARG A 50 9.55 -1.86 -4.69
CA ARG A 50 10.51 -2.13 -3.62
C ARG A 50 9.96 -1.72 -2.26
N HIS A 51 9.34 -0.54 -2.17
CA HIS A 51 8.76 -0.06 -0.91
C HIS A 51 7.49 -0.82 -0.54
N LEU A 52 6.64 -1.17 -1.51
CA LEU A 52 5.47 -2.03 -1.27
C LEU A 52 5.87 -3.42 -0.78
N LEU A 53 6.92 -4.03 -1.32
CA LEU A 53 7.39 -5.33 -0.87
C LEU A 53 7.87 -5.31 0.58
N LYS A 54 8.44 -4.19 1.06
CA LYS A 54 8.73 -4.01 2.49
C LYS A 54 7.45 -3.93 3.33
N CYS A 55 6.41 -3.26 2.82
CA CYS A 55 5.10 -3.26 3.51
C CYS A 55 4.52 -4.68 3.60
N VAL A 56 4.58 -5.46 2.51
CA VAL A 56 4.14 -6.86 2.48
C VAL A 56 4.95 -7.70 3.46
N GLU A 57 6.28 -7.51 3.52
CA GLU A 57 7.14 -8.21 4.47
C GLU A 57 6.82 -7.89 5.92
N CYS A 58 6.59 -6.62 6.26
CA CYS A 58 6.13 -6.24 7.60
C CYS A 58 4.78 -6.89 7.95
N ARG A 59 3.85 -6.90 6.98
CA ARG A 59 2.51 -7.48 7.15
C ARG A 59 2.58 -8.99 7.35
N ASP A 60 3.30 -9.71 6.50
CA ASP A 60 3.40 -11.17 6.58
C ASP A 60 4.18 -11.61 7.82
N SER A 61 5.21 -10.87 8.21
CA SER A 61 5.92 -11.12 9.48
C SER A 61 5.01 -10.93 10.69
N LEU A 62 4.21 -9.85 10.72
CA LEU A 62 3.26 -9.61 11.82
C LEU A 62 2.15 -10.65 11.83
N ALA A 63 1.64 -11.06 10.67
CA ALA A 63 0.61 -12.08 10.56
C ALA A 63 1.09 -13.44 11.07
N ALA A 64 2.31 -13.84 10.70
CA ALA A 64 2.90 -15.09 11.18
C ALA A 64 3.06 -15.11 12.71
N GLU A 65 3.55 -14.01 13.29
CA GLU A 65 3.73 -13.89 14.74
C GLU A 65 2.39 -13.85 15.49
N ILE A 66 1.39 -13.13 14.97
CA ILE A 66 0.03 -13.14 15.54
C ILE A 66 -0.56 -14.55 15.54
N GLU A 67 -0.37 -15.32 14.46
CA GLU A 67 -0.91 -16.68 14.36
C GLU A 67 -0.18 -17.66 15.26
N GLU A 68 1.15 -17.53 15.41
CA GLU A 68 1.96 -18.31 16.35
C GLU A 68 1.53 -18.08 17.80
N GLU A 69 1.40 -16.81 18.19
CA GLU A 69 0.93 -16.38 19.50
C GLU A 69 -0.52 -16.83 19.77
N ARG A 70 -1.40 -16.76 18.75
CA ARG A 70 -2.79 -17.24 18.87
C ARG A 70 -2.86 -18.76 19.04
N THR A 71 -2.08 -19.51 18.27
CA THR A 71 -2.10 -20.98 18.28
C THR A 71 -1.52 -21.54 19.57
N SER A 72 -0.49 -20.88 20.12
CA SER A 72 0.12 -21.27 21.39
C SER A 72 -0.71 -20.84 22.61
N TYR A 73 -1.65 -19.90 22.44
CA TYR A 73 -2.49 -19.41 23.52
C TYR A 73 -3.57 -20.43 23.93
N LEU A 74 -3.46 -20.91 25.18
CA LEU A 74 -4.51 -21.69 25.82
C LEU A 74 -5.43 -20.74 26.59
N MET A 75 -6.66 -20.57 26.09
CA MET A 75 -7.66 -19.80 26.83
C MET A 75 -7.88 -20.39 28.23
N PRO A 76 -7.87 -19.55 29.28
CA PRO A 76 -8.21 -20.01 30.63
C PRO A 76 -9.60 -20.66 30.62
N GLN A 77 -9.73 -21.84 31.22
CA GLN A 77 -11.05 -22.41 31.45
C GLN A 77 -11.76 -21.60 32.55
N ALA A 78 -13.06 -21.34 32.34
CA ALA A 78 -13.87 -20.49 33.22
C ALA A 78 -13.92 -20.97 34.70
N ASP A 79 -13.55 -22.22 34.94
CA ASP A 79 -13.67 -22.89 36.25
C ASP A 79 -12.33 -23.04 36.99
N ASP A 80 -11.21 -22.45 36.54
CA ASP A 80 -9.94 -22.53 37.27
C ASP A 80 -10.02 -21.72 38.59
N PRO A 81 -10.09 -22.36 39.77
CA PRO A 81 -10.24 -21.67 41.05
C PRO A 81 -8.99 -20.89 41.46
N ARG A 82 -7.86 -21.09 40.75
CA ARG A 82 -6.59 -20.38 40.99
C ARG A 82 -6.50 -19.08 40.20
N ALA A 83 -7.26 -18.95 39.12
CA ALA A 83 -7.35 -17.75 38.30
C ALA A 83 -8.38 -16.79 38.92
N LYS A 84 -8.01 -16.09 40.01
CA LYS A 84 -8.83 -15.00 40.61
C LYS A 84 -8.91 -13.77 39.69
N GLY A 85 -9.43 -13.92 38.47
CA GLY A 85 -9.49 -12.86 37.46
C GLY A 85 -8.14 -12.49 36.82
N ALA A 86 -7.06 -13.21 37.12
CA ALA A 86 -5.77 -13.03 36.48
C ALA A 86 -5.63 -14.02 35.30
N TYR A 87 -5.45 -13.48 34.10
CA TYR A 87 -5.13 -14.24 32.90
C TYR A 87 -3.86 -13.66 32.26
N THR A 88 -3.08 -14.52 31.63
CA THR A 88 -2.00 -14.10 30.76
C THR A 88 -2.58 -13.89 29.36
N LEU A 89 -2.13 -12.85 28.68
CA LEU A 89 -2.40 -12.63 27.26
C LEU A 89 -1.14 -12.95 26.46
N PRO A 90 -1.28 -13.48 25.23
CA PRO A 90 -0.17 -13.56 24.30
C PRO A 90 0.27 -12.15 23.90
N GLY A 91 1.43 -12.03 23.26
CA GLY A 91 1.98 -10.71 22.94
C GLY A 91 2.93 -10.74 21.75
N VAL A 92 2.67 -9.88 20.78
CA VAL A 92 3.62 -9.62 19.69
C VAL A 92 4.79 -8.79 20.23
N GLY A 93 6.01 -9.28 20.02
CA GLY A 93 7.23 -8.57 20.39
C GLY A 93 7.45 -7.35 19.48
N ASP A 94 7.86 -6.23 20.08
CA ASP A 94 8.25 -5.01 19.35
C ASP A 94 7.19 -4.51 18.34
N LEU A 95 5.91 -4.66 18.69
CA LEU A 95 4.76 -4.30 17.85
C LEU A 95 4.84 -2.87 17.30
N GLN A 96 5.29 -1.93 18.14
CA GLN A 96 5.47 -0.53 17.75
C GLN A 96 6.47 -0.38 16.61
N SER A 97 7.67 -0.96 16.72
CA SER A 97 8.69 -0.83 15.67
C SER A 97 8.25 -1.47 14.35
N LYS A 98 7.47 -2.57 14.42
CA LYS A 98 6.86 -3.18 13.23
C LYS A 98 5.89 -2.23 12.55
N GLY A 99 5.00 -1.59 13.30
CA GLY A 99 4.08 -0.56 12.80
C GLY A 99 4.80 0.66 12.22
N ASP A 100 5.82 1.15 12.92
CA ASP A 100 6.61 2.30 12.50
C ASP A 100 7.38 2.03 11.20
N THR A 101 7.93 0.81 11.05
CA THR A 101 8.64 0.36 9.85
C THR A 101 7.70 0.23 8.65
N PHE A 102 6.48 -0.28 8.88
CA PHE A 102 5.43 -0.33 7.88
C PHE A 102 5.07 1.08 7.39
N LEU A 103 4.78 2.02 8.31
CA LEU A 103 4.43 3.41 7.97
C LEU A 103 5.53 4.11 7.18
N GLN A 104 6.80 3.89 7.56
CA GLN A 104 7.93 4.45 6.83
C GLN A 104 7.99 3.93 5.39
N SER A 105 7.81 2.62 5.20
CA SER A 105 7.81 2.01 3.86
C SER A 105 6.61 2.47 3.03
N ALA A 106 5.43 2.59 3.64
CA ALA A 106 4.22 3.11 3.01
C ALA A 106 4.40 4.57 2.53
N LYS A 107 4.97 5.45 3.38
CA LYS A 107 5.28 6.83 3.01
C LYS A 107 6.26 6.92 1.84
N LEU A 108 7.27 6.06 1.80
CA LEU A 108 8.23 6.01 0.70
C LEU A 108 7.60 5.48 -0.60
N ALA A 109 6.72 4.47 -0.53
CA ALA A 109 5.98 3.98 -1.69
C ALA A 109 5.07 5.09 -2.28
N ILE A 110 4.34 5.81 -1.43
CA ILE A 110 3.54 6.98 -1.85
C ILE A 110 4.43 8.08 -2.44
N ALA A 111 5.62 8.29 -1.89
CA ALA A 111 6.53 9.29 -2.44
C ALA A 111 6.96 8.91 -3.87
N ALA A 112 7.31 7.64 -4.09
CA ALA A 112 7.67 7.14 -5.40
C ALA A 112 6.51 7.26 -6.41
N THR A 113 5.25 7.06 -6.00
CA THR A 113 4.10 7.31 -6.89
C THR A 113 3.93 8.78 -7.27
N GLY A 114 4.18 9.70 -6.32
CA GLY A 114 4.16 11.14 -6.57
C GLY A 114 5.31 11.64 -7.46
N ASP A 115 6.37 10.85 -7.63
CA ASP A 115 7.52 11.19 -8.47
C ASP A 115 7.43 10.61 -9.89
N MET A 116 6.39 9.83 -10.21
CA MET A 116 6.19 9.23 -11.54
C MET A 116 5.99 10.28 -12.66
N THR A 117 5.62 11.52 -12.33
CA THR A 117 5.51 12.62 -13.31
C THR A 117 6.84 13.27 -13.67
N GLU A 118 7.87 13.09 -12.84
CA GLU A 118 9.17 13.74 -13.00
C GLU A 118 9.79 13.50 -14.39
N PRO A 119 9.80 12.28 -14.97
CA PRO A 119 10.39 12.02 -16.28
C PRO A 119 9.76 12.81 -17.44
N PHE A 120 8.49 13.19 -17.31
CA PHE A 120 7.73 13.82 -18.39
C PHE A 120 7.59 15.33 -18.22
N TYR A 121 7.55 15.79 -16.96
CA TYR A 121 7.26 17.19 -16.64
C TYR A 121 8.37 17.88 -15.85
N GLY A 122 9.48 17.18 -15.56
CA GLY A 122 10.60 17.71 -14.79
C GLY A 122 10.27 18.01 -13.32
N LYS A 123 9.18 17.43 -12.80
CA LYS A 123 8.68 17.71 -11.46
C LYS A 123 8.14 16.45 -10.77
N GLY A 124 8.79 16.08 -9.67
CA GLY A 124 8.30 15.12 -8.68
C GLY A 124 7.66 15.83 -7.47
N PHE A 125 6.78 15.12 -6.76
CA PHE A 125 6.04 15.67 -5.62
C PHE A 125 6.27 14.90 -4.32
N GLY A 126 6.93 13.74 -4.39
CA GLY A 126 7.02 12.82 -3.28
C GLY A 126 5.64 12.58 -2.64
N HIS A 127 5.58 12.65 -1.31
CA HIS A 127 4.34 12.47 -0.56
C HIS A 127 3.47 13.74 -0.49
N LYS A 128 3.84 14.85 -1.16
CA LYS A 128 3.13 16.14 -1.07
C LYS A 128 1.99 16.23 -2.08
N TYR A 129 1.02 15.32 -1.97
CA TYR A 129 -0.09 15.21 -2.93
C TYR A 129 -0.99 16.45 -3.01
N HIS A 130 -1.06 17.27 -1.96
CA HIS A 130 -1.75 18.57 -2.03
C HIS A 130 -1.08 19.53 -3.02
N GLN A 131 0.27 19.55 -3.07
CA GLN A 131 1.02 20.34 -4.06
C GLN A 131 0.92 19.73 -5.45
N TYR A 132 0.85 18.39 -5.51
CA TYR A 132 0.64 17.66 -6.75
C TYR A 132 -0.73 17.99 -7.36
N ALA A 133 -1.80 17.95 -6.57
CA ALA A 133 -3.15 18.31 -7.00
C ALA A 133 -3.24 19.77 -7.46
N ALA A 134 -2.63 20.69 -6.70
CA ALA A 134 -2.57 22.11 -7.09
C ALA A 134 -1.85 22.31 -8.43
N TRP A 135 -0.71 21.65 -8.63
CA TRP A 135 0.02 21.67 -9.89
C TRP A 135 -0.78 21.05 -11.04
N ALA A 136 -1.42 19.90 -10.82
CA ALA A 136 -2.22 19.24 -11.84
C ALA A 136 -3.39 20.14 -12.29
N LYS A 137 -4.05 20.79 -11.34
CA LYS A 137 -5.12 21.76 -11.60
C LYS A 137 -4.64 22.95 -12.43
N GLU A 138 -3.46 23.50 -12.12
CA GLU A 138 -2.86 24.58 -12.90
C GLU A 138 -2.47 24.11 -14.31
N LYS A 139 -1.92 22.91 -14.43
CA LYS A 139 -1.37 22.39 -15.69
C LYS A 139 -2.44 21.88 -16.66
N PHE A 140 -3.47 21.21 -16.16
CA PHE A 140 -4.47 20.49 -16.97
C PHE A 140 -5.90 21.01 -16.79
N GLY A 141 -6.15 21.82 -15.77
CA GLY A 141 -7.49 22.29 -15.40
C GLY A 141 -8.19 21.41 -14.37
N ALA A 142 -9.25 21.94 -13.76
CA ALA A 142 -9.93 21.31 -12.63
C ALA A 142 -10.76 20.07 -13.01
N ALA A 143 -11.29 20.03 -14.23
CA ALA A 143 -12.12 18.93 -14.72
C ALA A 143 -11.33 17.80 -15.39
N ASP A 144 -9.99 17.93 -15.48
CA ASP A 144 -9.14 16.90 -16.07
C ASP A 144 -9.10 15.66 -15.18
N THR A 145 -9.16 14.47 -15.80
CA THR A 145 -9.18 13.19 -15.07
C THR A 145 -7.94 13.02 -14.19
N PHE A 146 -6.78 13.52 -14.64
CA PHE A 146 -5.55 13.48 -13.86
C PHE A 146 -5.67 14.33 -12.61
N THR A 147 -6.14 15.57 -12.76
CA THR A 147 -6.38 16.47 -11.62
C THR A 147 -7.33 15.85 -10.61
N THR A 148 -8.48 15.33 -11.05
CA THR A 148 -9.47 14.72 -10.15
C THR A 148 -8.93 13.47 -9.45
N SER A 149 -8.11 12.67 -10.13
CA SER A 149 -7.51 11.46 -9.56
C SER A 149 -6.49 11.78 -8.47
N VAL A 150 -5.61 12.77 -8.71
CA VAL A 150 -4.61 13.19 -7.72
C VAL A 150 -5.27 13.86 -6.52
N ASP A 151 -6.29 14.70 -6.76
CA ASP A 151 -7.05 15.37 -5.69
C ASP A 151 -7.78 14.35 -4.80
N GLY A 152 -8.43 13.35 -5.41
CA GLY A 152 -9.09 12.26 -4.68
C GLY A 152 -8.15 11.42 -3.82
N ALA A 153 -6.86 11.36 -4.15
CA ALA A 153 -5.85 10.66 -3.36
C ALA A 153 -5.34 11.47 -2.15
N VAL A 154 -5.54 12.79 -2.11
CA VAL A 154 -5.00 13.68 -1.06
C VAL A 154 -5.40 13.23 0.36
N PRO A 155 -6.67 12.89 0.66
CA PRO A 155 -7.06 12.48 2.02
C PRO A 155 -6.33 11.22 2.50
N PHE A 156 -6.20 10.22 1.62
CA PHE A 156 -5.50 8.98 1.91
C PHE A 156 -4.01 9.23 2.18
N VAL A 157 -3.33 9.96 1.30
CA VAL A 157 -1.91 10.27 1.45
C VAL A 157 -1.66 11.09 2.73
N LYS A 158 -2.52 12.09 2.99
CA LYS A 158 -2.43 12.91 4.19
C LYS A 158 -2.54 12.05 5.46
N ARG A 159 -3.44 11.06 5.47
CA ARG A 159 -3.60 10.14 6.59
C ARG A 159 -2.31 9.36 6.91
N ILE A 160 -1.67 8.76 5.90
CA ILE A 160 -0.42 8.01 6.10
C ILE A 160 0.71 8.93 6.57
N VAL A 161 0.80 10.14 6.01
CA VAL A 161 1.79 11.14 6.43
C VAL A 161 1.55 11.58 7.88
N GLN A 162 0.30 11.79 8.29
CA GLN A 162 -0.04 12.13 9.68
C GLN A 162 0.36 11.01 10.64
N MET A 163 0.04 9.75 10.33
CA MET A 163 0.45 8.60 11.13
C MET A 163 1.97 8.53 11.26
N ARG A 164 2.72 8.72 10.15
CA ARG A 164 4.18 8.72 10.21
C ARG A 164 4.74 9.91 11.01
N ASN A 165 4.17 11.10 10.84
CA ASN A 165 4.58 12.28 11.60
C ASN A 165 4.33 12.10 13.10
N ALA A 166 3.25 11.41 13.51
CA ALA A 166 3.01 11.09 14.91
C ALA A 166 4.05 10.14 15.51
N VAL A 167 4.73 9.34 14.69
CA VAL A 167 5.90 8.53 15.10
C VAL A 167 7.16 9.40 15.21
N ASP A 168 7.45 10.21 14.18
CA ASP A 168 8.67 11.04 14.13
C ASP A 168 8.64 12.20 15.16
N HIS A 169 7.44 12.69 15.48
CA HIS A 169 7.20 13.89 16.26
C HIS A 169 6.05 13.69 17.29
N PRO A 170 6.22 12.77 18.27
CA PRO A 170 5.15 12.30 19.15
C PRO A 170 4.57 13.36 20.12
N ARG A 171 5.11 14.58 20.15
CA ARG A 171 4.68 15.66 21.05
C ARG A 171 4.19 16.94 20.34
N SER A 172 4.34 17.04 19.02
CA SER A 172 4.12 18.29 18.29
C SER A 172 3.12 18.21 17.15
N GLU A 173 2.55 17.04 16.89
CA GLU A 173 1.64 16.82 15.76
C GLU A 173 0.19 16.57 16.23
N PRO A 174 -0.82 17.10 15.54
CA PRO A 174 -2.22 16.74 15.80
C PRO A 174 -2.45 15.23 15.66
N GLY A 175 -3.02 14.59 16.68
CA GLY A 175 -3.21 13.14 16.73
C GLY A 175 -2.02 12.34 17.26
N ALA A 176 -0.95 13.00 17.73
CA ALA A 176 0.17 12.34 18.38
C ALA A 176 -0.11 12.02 19.87
N PRO A 177 0.49 10.94 20.41
CA PRO A 177 1.31 9.93 19.72
C PRO A 177 0.48 8.88 18.94
N MET A 178 1.14 8.05 18.13
CA MET A 178 0.55 6.78 17.69
C MET A 178 0.23 5.90 18.91
N VAL A 179 -0.95 5.29 18.93
CA VAL A 179 -1.36 4.32 19.94
C VAL A 179 -1.23 2.92 19.36
N TYR A 180 -0.56 2.04 20.08
CA TYR A 180 -0.42 0.62 19.76
C TYR A 180 -1.02 -0.19 20.89
N ALA A 181 -1.97 -1.06 20.56
CA ALA A 181 -2.55 -2.04 21.46
C ALA A 181 -2.10 -3.43 21.00
N ASN A 182 -1.52 -4.19 21.92
CA ASN A 182 -1.23 -5.60 21.66
C ASN A 182 -2.53 -6.42 21.79
N PHE A 183 -2.42 -7.75 21.87
CA PHE A 183 -3.57 -8.58 22.18
C PHE A 183 -4.32 -8.09 23.42
N ASP A 184 -5.66 -8.18 23.36
CA ASP A 184 -6.55 -7.91 24.48
C ASP A 184 -7.71 -8.91 24.50
N MET A 185 -8.51 -8.90 25.56
CA MET A 185 -9.67 -9.77 25.74
C MET A 185 -10.95 -8.94 25.77
N GLU A 186 -11.85 -9.19 24.83
CA GLU A 186 -13.19 -8.59 24.82
C GLU A 186 -14.27 -9.66 25.00
N LEU A 187 -15.44 -9.27 25.52
CA LEU A 187 -16.59 -10.15 25.59
C LEU A 187 -17.44 -9.99 24.32
N ALA A 188 -17.47 -11.02 23.49
CA ALA A 188 -18.37 -11.12 22.33
C ALA A 188 -19.43 -12.19 22.60
N ASP A 189 -20.71 -11.82 22.56
CA ASP A 189 -21.84 -12.72 22.86
C ASP A 189 -21.72 -13.46 24.20
N GLY A 190 -21.18 -12.77 25.21
CA GLY A 190 -20.96 -13.31 26.56
C GLY A 190 -19.79 -14.30 26.64
N ARG A 191 -18.99 -14.46 25.59
CA ARG A 191 -17.79 -15.31 25.57
C ARG A 191 -16.53 -14.45 25.42
N PRO A 192 -15.45 -14.75 26.17
CA PRO A 192 -14.18 -14.07 25.98
C PRO A 192 -13.64 -14.36 24.58
N HIS A 193 -13.21 -13.31 23.90
CA HIS A 193 -12.64 -13.33 22.56
C HIS A 193 -11.31 -12.58 22.58
N LEU A 194 -10.28 -13.22 22.03
CA LEU A 194 -8.96 -12.63 21.92
C LEU A 194 -8.90 -11.67 20.73
N VAL A 195 -8.78 -10.38 21.04
CA VAL A 195 -8.65 -9.29 20.08
C VAL A 195 -7.22 -9.19 19.59
N ALA A 196 -7.03 -9.10 18.28
CA ALA A 196 -5.72 -9.00 17.66
C ALA A 196 -5.09 -7.59 17.83
N PRO A 197 -3.76 -7.46 17.68
CA PRO A 197 -3.09 -6.17 17.74
C PRO A 197 -3.72 -5.09 16.86
N ALA A 198 -3.83 -3.89 17.42
CA ALA A 198 -4.52 -2.76 16.83
C ALA A 198 -3.72 -1.46 17.00
N TRP A 199 -3.99 -0.49 16.14
CA TRP A 199 -3.33 0.82 16.18
C TRP A 199 -4.28 1.97 15.85
N SER A 200 -3.90 3.20 16.22
CA SER A 200 -4.59 4.42 15.81
C SER A 200 -3.73 5.66 16.05
N LEU A 201 -4.20 6.82 15.57
CA LEU A 201 -3.79 8.09 16.16
C LEU A 201 -4.46 8.25 17.54
N THR A 202 -3.86 9.05 18.41
CA THR A 202 -4.47 9.37 19.71
C THR A 202 -5.83 10.05 19.53
N GLY A 203 -6.83 9.58 20.27
CA GLY A 203 -8.20 10.08 20.22
C GLY A 203 -9.08 9.44 19.15
N GLU A 204 -8.56 8.46 18.39
CA GLU A 204 -9.32 7.69 17.41
C GLU A 204 -9.61 6.26 17.89
N THR A 205 -10.55 5.61 17.23
CA THR A 205 -10.82 4.19 17.41
C THR A 205 -9.65 3.34 16.89
N LEU A 206 -9.19 2.42 17.72
CA LEU A 206 -8.21 1.40 17.35
C LEU A 206 -8.71 0.57 16.17
N ARG A 207 -7.82 0.29 15.23
CA ARG A 207 -8.08 -0.53 14.06
C ARG A 207 -7.16 -1.74 14.05
N PRO A 208 -7.66 -2.94 13.70
CA PRO A 208 -6.81 -4.12 13.55
C PRO A 208 -5.67 -3.84 12.57
N MET A 209 -4.42 -4.06 13.00
CA MET A 209 -3.25 -3.67 12.21
C MET A 209 -3.16 -4.42 10.88
N LEU A 210 -3.44 -5.73 10.87
CA LEU A 210 -3.36 -6.54 9.65
C LEU A 210 -4.35 -6.10 8.58
N ASP A 211 -5.60 -5.85 8.95
CA ASP A 211 -6.63 -5.37 8.04
C ASP A 211 -6.28 -3.99 7.46
N ASP A 212 -5.75 -3.11 8.31
CA ASP A 212 -5.35 -1.77 7.89
C ASP A 212 -4.10 -1.81 6.99
N PHE A 213 -3.14 -2.71 7.28
CA PHE A 213 -1.97 -2.93 6.43
C PHE A 213 -2.37 -3.39 5.03
N ASP A 214 -3.29 -4.36 4.93
CA ASP A 214 -3.79 -4.86 3.64
C ASP A 214 -4.47 -3.75 2.83
N ARG A 215 -5.33 -2.95 3.48
CA ARG A 215 -6.00 -1.81 2.85
C ARG A 215 -5.00 -0.75 2.39
N ILE A 216 -3.98 -0.45 3.18
CA ILE A 216 -2.95 0.52 2.84
C ILE A 216 -2.10 0.04 1.66
N ILE A 217 -1.66 -1.22 1.67
CA ILE A 217 -0.91 -1.83 0.55
C ILE A 217 -1.73 -1.73 -0.73
N GLU A 218 -2.98 -2.17 -0.72
CA GLU A 218 -3.87 -2.13 -1.89
C GLU A 218 -4.16 -0.70 -2.37
N SER A 219 -4.33 0.24 -1.44
CA SER A 219 -4.53 1.66 -1.78
C SER A 219 -3.32 2.27 -2.45
N ILE A 220 -2.10 1.93 -2.01
CA ILE A 220 -0.86 2.41 -2.63
C ILE A 220 -0.65 1.79 -4.02
N ILE A 221 -0.93 0.49 -4.18
CA ILE A 221 -0.92 -0.17 -5.50
C ILE A 221 -1.88 0.55 -6.44
N THR A 222 -3.13 0.75 -6.00
CA THR A 222 -4.17 1.44 -6.78
C THR A 222 -3.76 2.88 -7.10
N LEU A 223 -3.11 3.58 -6.16
CA LEU A 223 -2.58 4.92 -6.39
C LEU A 223 -1.54 4.92 -7.53
N GLY A 224 -0.57 4.00 -7.50
CA GLY A 224 0.41 3.86 -8.58
C GLY A 224 -0.22 3.54 -9.94
N GLU A 225 -1.22 2.66 -9.95
CA GLU A 225 -2.01 2.34 -11.16
C GLU A 225 -2.75 3.56 -11.70
N GLN A 226 -3.38 4.36 -10.84
CA GLN A 226 -4.09 5.57 -11.24
C GLN A 226 -3.15 6.60 -11.86
N ILE A 227 -1.97 6.82 -11.27
CA ILE A 227 -0.98 7.73 -11.86
C ILE A 227 -0.51 7.19 -13.22
N LEU A 228 -0.27 5.88 -13.34
CA LEU A 228 0.09 5.25 -14.61
C LEU A 228 -1.00 5.39 -15.68
N ILE A 229 -2.27 5.17 -15.34
CA ILE A 229 -3.41 5.36 -16.25
C ILE A 229 -3.46 6.79 -16.75
N ASN A 230 -3.33 7.77 -15.85
CA ASN A 230 -3.36 9.17 -16.23
C ASN A 230 -2.19 9.55 -17.14
N LEU A 231 -0.97 9.04 -16.84
CA LEU A 231 0.19 9.23 -17.73
C LEU A 231 -0.03 8.56 -19.09
N PHE A 232 -0.61 7.37 -19.13
CA PHE A 232 -0.97 6.71 -20.38
C PHE A 232 -1.91 7.57 -21.23
N GLU A 233 -2.95 8.16 -20.64
CA GLU A 233 -3.86 9.04 -21.40
C GLU A 233 -3.16 10.28 -21.97
N LYS A 234 -2.15 10.81 -21.28
CA LYS A 234 -1.37 11.96 -21.78
C LYS A 234 -0.33 11.58 -22.82
N PHE A 235 0.22 10.37 -22.75
CA PHE A 235 1.40 9.98 -23.52
C PHE A 235 1.20 8.77 -24.43
N ARG A 236 0.02 8.17 -24.57
CA ARG A 236 -0.19 7.03 -25.48
C ARG A 236 0.18 7.39 -26.93
N MET A 237 0.82 6.45 -27.63
CA MET A 237 1.29 6.66 -29.01
C MET A 237 0.17 6.82 -30.03
N ALA A 238 -1.01 6.25 -29.77
CA ALA A 238 -2.12 6.36 -30.69
C ALA A 238 -3.48 6.25 -29.97
N PRO A 239 -4.53 6.95 -30.45
CA PRO A 239 -5.85 6.93 -29.82
C PRO A 239 -6.55 5.55 -29.81
N MET A 240 -6.20 4.67 -30.75
CA MET A 240 -6.76 3.31 -30.78
C MET A 240 -6.19 2.40 -29.70
N ILE A 241 -5.13 2.80 -29.00
CA ILE A 241 -4.56 2.05 -27.89
C ILE A 241 -5.26 2.54 -26.62
N VAL A 242 -5.84 1.60 -25.89
CA VAL A 242 -6.58 1.84 -24.66
C VAL A 242 -6.09 0.92 -23.54
N LEU A 243 -6.35 1.30 -22.30
CA LEU A 243 -6.21 0.41 -21.16
C LEU A 243 -7.55 -0.29 -20.92
N ALA A 244 -7.50 -1.62 -20.83
CA ALA A 244 -8.61 -2.46 -20.41
C ALA A 244 -8.35 -3.01 -19.01
N GLU A 245 -9.37 -2.96 -18.15
CA GLU A 245 -9.33 -3.63 -16.86
C GLU A 245 -9.73 -5.10 -17.02
N ILE A 246 -8.90 -6.00 -16.48
CA ILE A 246 -9.18 -7.42 -16.39
C ILE A 246 -10.18 -7.62 -15.23
N PRO A 247 -11.37 -8.19 -15.48
CA PRO A 247 -12.35 -8.48 -14.44
C PRO A 247 -11.77 -9.36 -13.35
N VAL A 248 -12.19 -9.16 -12.10
CA VAL A 248 -11.60 -9.82 -10.91
C VAL A 248 -11.60 -11.35 -11.07
N GLU A 249 -12.70 -11.91 -11.55
CA GLU A 249 -12.92 -13.33 -11.80
C GLU A 249 -12.04 -13.91 -12.93
N LYS A 250 -11.46 -13.06 -13.78
CA LYS A 250 -10.52 -13.45 -14.84
C LYS A 250 -9.05 -13.23 -14.47
N ARG A 251 -8.77 -12.60 -13.32
CA ARG A 251 -7.40 -12.36 -12.87
C ARG A 251 -6.77 -13.68 -12.43
N ARG A 252 -5.55 -13.92 -12.90
CA ARG A 252 -4.78 -15.12 -12.53
C ARG A 252 -4.19 -14.94 -11.13
N THR A 253 -4.35 -15.92 -10.26
CA THR A 253 -3.82 -15.85 -8.88
C THR A 253 -2.29 -15.80 -8.87
N GLU A 254 -1.64 -16.47 -9.82
CA GLU A 254 -0.18 -16.50 -9.98
C GLU A 254 0.41 -15.21 -10.58
N ASN A 255 -0.44 -14.34 -11.16
CA ASN A 255 -0.04 -13.06 -11.72
C ASN A 255 -1.27 -12.12 -11.80
N PRO A 256 -1.67 -11.50 -10.68
CA PRO A 256 -2.93 -10.75 -10.57
C PRO A 256 -2.82 -9.35 -11.19
N ILE A 257 -2.39 -9.28 -12.46
CA ILE A 257 -2.45 -8.07 -13.27
C ILE A 257 -3.91 -7.63 -13.40
N ARG A 258 -4.13 -6.33 -13.28
CA ARG A 258 -5.42 -5.67 -13.39
C ARG A 258 -5.58 -4.92 -14.71
N LEU A 259 -4.52 -4.30 -15.22
CA LEU A 259 -4.57 -3.45 -16.41
C LEU A 259 -3.78 -4.07 -17.55
N MET A 260 -4.30 -3.97 -18.77
CA MET A 260 -3.55 -4.35 -19.95
C MET A 260 -3.85 -3.45 -21.14
N VAL A 261 -2.90 -3.42 -22.07
CA VAL A 261 -3.04 -2.70 -23.33
C VAL A 261 -3.97 -3.47 -24.27
N ALA A 262 -4.95 -2.79 -24.85
CA ALA A 262 -5.87 -3.35 -25.83
C ALA A 262 -6.10 -2.37 -26.99
N ALA A 263 -6.64 -2.89 -28.10
CA ALA A 263 -7.15 -2.07 -29.19
C ALA A 263 -8.57 -1.61 -28.87
N ALA A 264 -8.90 -0.35 -29.20
CA ALA A 264 -10.23 0.21 -29.03
C ALA A 264 -11.29 -0.69 -29.70
N GLY A 265 -12.34 -1.02 -28.95
CA GLY A 265 -13.43 -1.89 -29.42
C GLY A 265 -13.14 -3.40 -29.38
N HIS A 266 -11.97 -3.83 -28.93
CA HIS A 266 -11.63 -5.25 -28.75
C HIS A 266 -11.24 -5.50 -27.29
N PRO A 267 -12.18 -5.92 -26.42
CA PRO A 267 -11.82 -6.29 -25.07
C PRO A 267 -10.83 -7.46 -25.10
N PRO A 268 -9.86 -7.50 -24.19
CA PRO A 268 -8.92 -8.61 -24.12
C PRO A 268 -9.67 -9.92 -23.80
N ASN A 269 -9.29 -10.99 -24.51
CA ASN A 269 -9.77 -12.35 -24.26
C ASN A 269 -9.25 -12.90 -22.93
#